data_AF-A0A1X4HWH3-F1
#
_entry.id   AF-A0A1X4HWH3-F1
#
_cell.length_a   1.000
_cell.length_b   1.000
_cell.length_c   1.000
_cell.angle_alpha   90.00
_cell.angle_beta   90.00
_cell.angle_gamma   90.00
#
_symmetry.space_group_name_H-M   'P 1'
#
loop_
_entity.id
_entity.type
_entity.pdbx_description
1 polymer ?
#
loop_
_entity_poly.entity_id
_entity_poly.type
_entity_poly.pdbx_seq_one_letter_code
_entity_poly.pdbx_strand_id
1 'polypeptide(L)'
;ADAPRPDPRTALDLVVAAVAEVLGAGDADGTEPIGPDVTFRAHGLDSVAAVRLRNALTEATGLPLPAAVAFDFPTPAALARELAGLNGRDEERPPGPVTGDEPVAIVGMSCRLPGDTTSPEALWALLADGVDAVSGFPTDRGWPLDTLFDDDPEHPGTSYAREGGFLRDAAHFDAGFFGMSAREALATDPQQRLLLELAWEAVERARIDPLTLRGSRTGVFTGAMYHDYATGATDPSGELEGLLPVGTSAGALSGRISYTLGLDGPALTVDTACSSSLVALHLACRSLRSGESDLALAGGVAVMATPAPFVGFSRLRGLSPDGRCKSFGEGADGAAWSEGAGLLLLERLSDARRNGHPVLAVIRGSAVNQDGASNGLTAPNGLAQRRVIRRALADAGLTAADVDAVEAHGTGTPLGDPIEAQALLDTYGRERPEGRPLWLGSVKSNLGHTQAAAGVAGVMKMVLALEHGVLPRTLHADTPSTRVDWSSGAVRLLTGAREWPARDGRPRRAAVSSFGISGTNAHLVLEEAPAGAGAAPSGRDADAEGAVVPWLVSARDATALRGQARRL
;
A
#
# COMPACT_ATOMS: atom_id res chain seq x y z
N ALA A 1 -6.42 -33.66 -19.53
CA ALA A 1 -6.98 -33.66 -20.89
C ALA A 1 -7.91 -32.47 -20.97
N ASP A 2 -7.59 -31.46 -21.79
CA ASP A 2 -8.38 -30.24 -21.86
C ASP A 2 -9.79 -30.58 -22.37
N ALA A 3 -10.81 -30.23 -21.59
CA ALA A 3 -12.18 -30.29 -22.05
C ALA A 3 -12.33 -29.43 -23.32
N PRO A 4 -13.08 -29.89 -24.34
CA PRO A 4 -13.25 -29.14 -25.57
C PRO A 4 -13.89 -27.78 -25.26
N ARG A 5 -13.21 -26.70 -25.64
CA ARG A 5 -13.73 -25.34 -25.43
C ARG A 5 -14.90 -25.05 -26.38
N PRO A 6 -15.98 -24.40 -25.91
CA PRO A 6 -17.10 -24.00 -26.76
C PRO A 6 -16.67 -22.93 -27.77
N ASP A 7 -17.33 -22.86 -28.92
CA ASP A 7 -17.16 -21.71 -29.81
C ASP A 7 -17.79 -20.45 -29.19
N PRO A 8 -17.42 -19.24 -29.65
CA PRO A 8 -17.80 -17.99 -28.97
C PRO A 8 -19.30 -17.73 -28.87
N ARG A 9 -20.11 -18.21 -29.82
CA ARG A 9 -21.56 -18.02 -29.78
C ARG A 9 -22.19 -18.95 -28.76
N THR A 10 -21.84 -20.23 -28.81
CA THR A 10 -22.29 -21.21 -27.80
C THR A 10 -21.82 -20.84 -26.40
N ALA A 11 -20.61 -20.31 -26.26
CA ALA A 11 -20.11 -19.81 -24.98
C ALA A 11 -20.96 -18.66 -24.44
N LEU A 12 -21.40 -17.74 -25.31
CA LEU A 12 -22.26 -16.62 -24.91
C LEU A 12 -23.65 -17.08 -24.50
N ASP A 13 -24.27 -17.95 -25.29
CA ASP A 13 -25.60 -18.50 -24.98
C ASP A 13 -25.57 -19.26 -23.64
N LEU A 14 -24.51 -20.03 -23.39
CA LEU A 14 -24.30 -20.77 -22.15
C LEU A 14 -24.13 -19.83 -20.94
N VAL A 15 -23.38 -18.74 -21.09
CA VAL A 15 -23.22 -17.75 -20.01
C VAL A 15 -24.53 -17.01 -19.74
N VAL A 16 -25.26 -16.59 -20.78
CA VAL A 16 -26.55 -15.91 -20.63
C VAL A 16 -27.57 -16.83 -19.94
N ALA A 17 -27.64 -18.10 -20.35
CA ALA A 17 -28.53 -19.08 -19.73
C ALA A 17 -28.18 -19.31 -18.24
N ALA A 18 -26.90 -19.47 -17.92
CA ALA A 18 -26.46 -19.65 -16.54
C ALA A 18 -26.74 -18.41 -15.66
N VAL A 19 -26.61 -17.20 -16.21
CA VAL A 19 -26.98 -15.97 -15.51
C VAL A 19 -28.49 -15.93 -15.24
N ALA A 20 -29.31 -16.26 -16.23
CA ALA A 20 -30.77 -16.30 -16.08
C ALA A 20 -31.19 -17.30 -14.99
N GLU A 21 -30.58 -18.48 -14.97
CA GLU A 21 -30.84 -19.52 -13.96
C GLU A 21 -30.47 -19.04 -12.55
N VAL A 22 -29.28 -18.45 -12.39
CA VAL A 22 -28.79 -17.97 -11.09
C VAL A 22 -29.68 -16.86 -10.53
N LEU A 23 -30.15 -15.95 -11.39
CA LEU A 23 -31.03 -14.85 -11.02
C LEU A 23 -32.49 -15.28 -10.83
N GLY A 24 -32.84 -16.53 -11.15
CA GLY A 24 -34.22 -17.02 -11.06
C GLY A 24 -35.14 -16.40 -12.13
N ALA A 25 -34.56 -15.89 -13.22
CA ALA A 25 -35.29 -15.42 -14.40
C ALA A 25 -35.80 -16.61 -15.22
N GLY A 26 -36.61 -17.48 -14.61
CA GLY A 26 -37.34 -18.52 -15.32
C GLY A 26 -38.64 -17.94 -15.84
N ASP A 27 -38.78 -17.79 -17.17
CA ASP A 27 -40.01 -17.54 -17.93
C ASP A 27 -41.05 -16.58 -17.31
N ALA A 28 -40.61 -15.59 -16.53
CA ALA A 28 -41.45 -14.53 -16.00
C ALA A 28 -41.48 -13.40 -17.03
N ASP A 29 -42.64 -13.26 -17.67
CA ASP A 29 -42.99 -12.20 -18.63
C ASP A 29 -42.79 -10.83 -17.95
N GLY A 30 -41.65 -10.17 -18.24
CA GLY A 30 -41.24 -8.90 -17.62
C GLY A 30 -39.77 -8.77 -17.22
N THR A 31 -38.95 -9.82 -17.35
CA THR A 31 -37.50 -9.70 -17.07
C THR A 31 -36.78 -9.05 -18.24
N GLU A 32 -36.02 -7.96 -18.00
CA GLU A 32 -35.18 -7.35 -19.04
C GLU A 32 -34.17 -8.39 -19.59
N PRO A 33 -33.96 -8.43 -20.92
CA PRO A 33 -33.01 -9.37 -21.51
C PRO A 33 -31.59 -9.11 -21.00
N ILE A 34 -30.87 -10.19 -20.68
CA ILE A 34 -29.48 -10.12 -20.22
C ILE A 34 -28.59 -9.58 -21.35
N GLY A 35 -28.28 -8.29 -21.29
CA GLY A 35 -27.40 -7.62 -22.23
C GLY A 35 -25.96 -8.18 -22.17
N PRO A 36 -25.32 -8.51 -23.31
CA PRO A 36 -24.02 -9.17 -23.35
C PRO A 36 -22.85 -8.30 -22.88
N ASP A 37 -22.99 -6.97 -22.96
CA ASP A 37 -21.98 -6.00 -22.57
C ASP A 37 -22.30 -5.28 -21.25
N VAL A 38 -23.39 -5.66 -20.59
CA VAL A 38 -23.80 -5.13 -19.30
C VAL A 38 -23.16 -5.96 -18.19
N THR A 39 -22.61 -5.29 -17.17
CA THR A 39 -21.91 -5.99 -16.08
C THR A 39 -22.84 -6.91 -15.31
N PHE A 40 -22.31 -8.03 -14.81
CA PHE A 40 -23.10 -8.97 -13.99
C PHE A 40 -23.74 -8.26 -12.78
N ARG A 41 -23.03 -7.34 -12.13
CA ARG A 41 -23.58 -6.55 -11.03
C ARG A 41 -24.79 -5.69 -11.43
N ALA A 42 -24.77 -5.11 -12.63
CA ALA A 42 -25.91 -4.33 -13.14
C ALA A 42 -27.12 -5.22 -13.44
N HIS A 43 -26.89 -6.51 -13.75
CA HIS A 43 -27.93 -7.55 -13.82
C HIS A 43 -28.36 -8.09 -12.45
N GLY A 44 -27.81 -7.57 -11.34
CA GLY A 44 -28.17 -7.99 -9.99
C GLY A 44 -27.38 -9.19 -9.46
N LEU A 45 -26.29 -9.62 -10.11
CA LEU A 45 -25.40 -10.61 -9.51
C LEU A 45 -24.61 -9.99 -8.35
N ASP A 46 -24.87 -10.48 -7.15
CA ASP A 46 -24.01 -10.28 -5.99
C ASP A 46 -22.84 -11.29 -5.92
N SER A 47 -22.05 -11.26 -4.85
CA SER A 47 -20.89 -12.15 -4.69
C SER A 47 -21.28 -13.62 -4.54
N VAL A 48 -22.45 -13.94 -3.98
CA VAL A 48 -22.94 -15.32 -3.82
C VAL A 48 -23.43 -15.85 -5.16
N ALA A 49 -24.15 -15.01 -5.91
CA ALA A 49 -24.61 -15.29 -7.26
C ALA A 49 -23.43 -15.50 -8.22
N ALA A 50 -22.34 -14.73 -8.08
CA ALA A 50 -21.11 -14.92 -8.85
C ALA A 50 -20.48 -16.32 -8.63
N VAL A 51 -20.48 -16.82 -7.40
CA VAL A 51 -19.99 -18.18 -7.09
C VAL A 51 -20.91 -19.25 -7.68
N ARG A 52 -22.24 -19.06 -7.62
CA ARG A 52 -23.21 -19.97 -8.25
C ARG A 52 -23.05 -20.00 -9.76
N LEU A 53 -22.88 -18.84 -10.40
CA LEU A 53 -22.59 -18.73 -11.84
C LEU A 53 -21.33 -19.51 -12.19
N ARG A 54 -20.24 -19.33 -11.43
CA ARG A 54 -18.99 -20.08 -11.63
C ARG A 54 -19.22 -21.59 -11.54
N ASN A 55 -19.96 -22.06 -10.54
CA ASN A 55 -20.24 -23.48 -10.35
C ASN A 55 -21.05 -24.06 -11.53
N ALA A 56 -22.11 -23.38 -11.95
CA ALA A 56 -22.94 -23.79 -13.08
C ALA A 56 -22.12 -23.88 -14.38
N LEU A 57 -21.26 -22.90 -14.64
CA LEU A 57 -20.38 -22.89 -15.81
C LEU A 57 -19.32 -24.01 -15.76
N THR A 58 -18.77 -24.29 -14.56
CA THR A 58 -17.80 -25.38 -14.35
C THR A 58 -18.45 -26.73 -14.64
N GLU A 59 -19.67 -26.94 -14.16
CA GLU A 59 -20.44 -28.17 -14.42
C GLU A 59 -20.79 -28.33 -15.89
N ALA A 60 -21.26 -27.26 -16.54
CA ALA A 60 -21.69 -27.30 -17.94
C ALA A 60 -20.53 -27.46 -18.94
N THR A 61 -19.34 -26.92 -18.62
CA THR A 61 -18.19 -26.92 -19.55
C THR A 61 -17.10 -27.93 -19.18
N GLY A 62 -17.07 -28.43 -17.94
CA GLY A 62 -15.97 -29.23 -17.41
C GLY A 62 -14.65 -28.46 -17.25
N LEU A 63 -14.66 -27.13 -17.47
CA LEU A 63 -13.47 -26.29 -17.34
C LEU A 63 -13.24 -25.90 -15.87
N PRO A 64 -12.00 -25.95 -15.36
CA PRO A 64 -11.69 -25.49 -14.00
C PRO A 64 -11.67 -23.95 -13.97
N LEU A 65 -12.79 -23.35 -13.54
CA LEU A 65 -12.91 -21.89 -13.46
C LEU A 65 -12.53 -21.37 -12.06
N PRO A 66 -11.67 -20.34 -11.96
CA PRO A 66 -11.36 -19.68 -10.69
C PRO A 66 -12.60 -19.05 -10.05
N ALA A 67 -12.61 -18.92 -8.72
CA ALA A 67 -13.73 -18.29 -8.00
C ALA A 67 -13.99 -16.84 -8.44
N ALA A 68 -12.95 -16.15 -8.90
CA ALA A 68 -12.99 -14.75 -9.34
C ALA A 68 -13.45 -14.55 -10.80
N VAL A 69 -13.82 -15.61 -11.53
CA VAL A 69 -14.00 -15.55 -13.00
C VAL A 69 -15.01 -14.47 -13.45
N ALA A 70 -16.10 -14.27 -12.70
CA ALA A 70 -17.11 -13.24 -12.99
C ALA A 70 -16.65 -11.81 -12.65
N PHE A 71 -15.57 -11.64 -11.89
CA PHE A 71 -14.95 -10.35 -11.59
C PHE A 71 -13.82 -10.02 -12.58
N ASP A 72 -13.09 -11.04 -13.01
CA ASP A 72 -12.08 -10.94 -14.07
C ASP A 72 -12.69 -10.62 -15.43
N PHE A 73 -13.84 -11.23 -15.73
CA PHE A 73 -14.60 -11.06 -16.97
C PHE A 73 -16.01 -10.57 -16.65
N PRO A 74 -16.21 -9.26 -16.43
CA PRO A 74 -17.38 -8.73 -15.74
C PRO A 74 -18.67 -8.69 -16.57
N THR A 75 -18.64 -9.11 -17.84
CA THR A 75 -19.80 -9.14 -18.74
C THR A 75 -19.98 -10.54 -19.36
N PRO A 76 -21.21 -10.91 -19.76
CA PRO A 76 -21.43 -12.17 -20.47
C PRO A 76 -20.52 -12.36 -21.69
N ALA A 77 -20.31 -11.32 -22.49
CA ALA A 77 -19.44 -11.38 -23.66
C ALA A 77 -17.96 -11.58 -23.30
N ALA A 78 -17.47 -10.91 -22.26
CA ALA A 78 -16.08 -11.07 -21.81
C ALA A 78 -15.83 -12.50 -21.29
N LEU A 79 -16.77 -13.04 -20.53
CA LEU A 79 -16.69 -14.40 -19.98
C LEU A 79 -16.83 -15.47 -21.06
N ALA A 80 -17.73 -15.28 -22.03
CA ALA A 80 -17.88 -16.16 -23.18
C ALA A 80 -16.58 -16.25 -24.00
N ARG A 81 -15.89 -15.12 -24.21
CA ARG A 81 -14.57 -15.10 -24.85
C ARG A 81 -13.52 -15.88 -24.06
N GLU A 82 -13.57 -15.85 -22.73
CA GLU A 82 -12.66 -16.63 -21.89
C GLU A 82 -12.91 -18.13 -22.05
N LEU A 83 -14.18 -18.55 -21.96
CA LEU A 83 -14.57 -19.95 -22.17
C LEU A 83 -14.13 -20.45 -23.56
N ALA A 84 -14.25 -19.60 -24.58
CA ALA A 84 -13.77 -19.89 -25.94
C ALA A 84 -12.24 -19.81 -26.11
N GLY A 85 -11.49 -19.42 -25.08
CA GLY A 85 -10.02 -19.31 -25.11
C GLY A 85 -9.49 -18.15 -25.95
N LEU A 86 -10.29 -17.11 -26.15
CA LEU A 86 -9.97 -15.98 -27.01
C LEU A 86 -9.28 -14.82 -26.29
N ASN A 87 -9.26 -14.78 -24.96
CA ASN A 87 -8.60 -13.71 -24.20
C ASN A 87 -7.08 -13.91 -24.04
N GLY A 88 -6.57 -15.13 -24.26
CA GLY A 88 -5.14 -15.46 -24.11
C GLY A 88 -4.21 -14.93 -25.21
N ARG A 89 -4.73 -14.41 -26.33
CA ARG A 89 -3.91 -14.08 -27.53
C ARG A 89 -3.35 -12.65 -27.59
N ASP A 90 -3.94 -11.70 -26.86
CA ASP A 90 -3.47 -10.29 -26.82
C ASP A 90 -2.78 -9.92 -25.48
N GLU A 91 -3.00 -10.69 -24.40
CA GLU A 91 -2.38 -10.43 -23.08
C GLU A 91 -0.91 -10.88 -22.96
N GLU A 92 -0.42 -11.70 -23.89
CA GLU A 92 0.92 -12.30 -23.83
C GLU A 92 2.04 -11.40 -24.35
N ARG A 93 1.75 -10.24 -24.94
CA ARG A 93 2.82 -9.35 -25.42
C ARG A 93 3.40 -8.57 -24.23
N PRO A 94 4.62 -8.90 -23.76
CA PRO A 94 5.27 -8.09 -22.75
C PRO A 94 5.40 -6.67 -23.32
N PRO A 95 5.04 -5.65 -22.54
CA PRO A 95 5.17 -4.29 -23.01
C PRO A 95 6.67 -4.02 -23.21
N GLY A 96 7.03 -3.33 -24.30
CA GLY A 96 8.42 -3.08 -24.65
C GLY A 96 9.21 -2.38 -23.52
N PRO A 97 10.55 -2.54 -23.49
CA PRO A 97 11.38 -1.94 -22.46
C PRO A 97 11.15 -0.44 -22.41
N VAL A 98 10.90 0.09 -21.21
CA VAL A 98 10.84 1.53 -20.98
C VAL A 98 12.27 2.00 -20.75
N THR A 99 12.74 2.92 -21.57
CA THR A 99 14.05 3.54 -21.41
C THR A 99 14.08 4.34 -20.11
N GLY A 100 14.92 3.92 -19.18
CA GLY A 100 15.10 4.54 -17.87
C GLY A 100 15.72 3.53 -16.90
N ASP A 101 16.86 2.96 -17.29
CA ASP A 101 17.53 1.83 -16.64
C ASP A 101 18.19 2.19 -15.30
N GLU A 102 18.10 3.46 -14.88
CA GLU A 102 18.71 3.96 -13.64
C GLU A 102 17.88 3.50 -12.43
N PRO A 103 18.45 2.68 -11.53
CA PRO A 103 17.80 2.28 -10.29
C PRO A 103 17.68 3.47 -9.33
N VAL A 104 16.63 3.48 -8.50
CA VAL A 104 16.40 4.53 -7.49
C VAL A 104 16.76 3.99 -6.12
N ALA A 105 17.70 4.61 -5.43
CA ALA A 105 18.07 4.29 -4.07
C ALA A 105 17.07 4.88 -3.07
N ILE A 106 16.73 4.11 -2.05
CA ILE A 106 16.12 4.61 -0.82
C ILE A 106 17.28 4.97 0.11
N VAL A 107 17.46 6.26 0.38
CA VAL A 107 18.60 6.78 1.16
C VAL A 107 18.21 7.18 2.59
N GLY A 108 16.92 7.36 2.86
CA GLY A 108 16.39 7.64 4.20
C GLY A 108 14.92 7.23 4.31
N MET A 109 14.45 6.98 5.53
CA MET A 109 13.06 6.65 5.81
C MET A 109 12.65 7.11 7.20
N SER A 110 11.39 7.53 7.37
CA SER A 110 10.81 7.94 8.65
C SER A 110 9.33 7.56 8.69
N CYS A 111 8.79 7.23 9.86
CA CYS A 111 7.38 6.87 9.99
C CYS A 111 6.79 7.21 11.36
N ARG A 112 5.45 7.31 11.37
CA ARG A 112 4.59 7.21 12.56
C ARG A 112 3.51 6.19 12.23
N LEU A 113 3.44 5.11 13.00
CA LEU A 113 2.50 4.00 12.81
C LEU A 113 1.91 3.61 14.19
N PRO A 114 0.81 2.84 14.22
CA PRO A 114 0.22 2.38 15.48
C PRO A 114 1.18 1.55 16.34
N GLY A 115 0.81 1.34 17.61
CA GLY A 115 1.61 0.56 18.56
C GLY A 115 2.89 1.28 18.99
N ASP A 116 2.82 2.60 19.19
CA ASP A 116 3.96 3.46 19.57
C ASP A 116 5.15 3.41 18.59
N THR A 117 4.86 3.09 17.33
CA THR A 117 5.87 3.01 16.28
C THR A 117 6.23 4.41 15.77
N THR A 118 7.26 5.00 16.35
CA THR A 118 7.73 6.35 15.99
C THR A 118 8.96 6.36 15.07
N SER A 119 9.45 5.19 14.66
CA SER A 119 10.66 5.06 13.86
C SER A 119 10.69 3.75 13.07
N PRO A 120 11.49 3.64 11.99
CA PRO A 120 11.71 2.38 11.28
C PRO A 120 12.24 1.26 12.19
N GLU A 121 13.08 1.60 13.16
CA GLU A 121 13.62 0.64 14.13
C GLU A 121 12.52 0.09 15.05
N ALA A 122 11.60 0.95 15.52
CA ALA A 122 10.43 0.52 16.28
C ALA A 122 9.47 -0.33 15.43
N LEU A 123 9.32 -0.01 14.13
CA LEU A 123 8.55 -0.83 13.19
C LEU A 123 9.14 -2.23 13.08
N TRP A 124 10.48 -2.34 12.96
CA TRP A 124 11.12 -3.65 12.92
C TRP A 124 10.87 -4.46 14.20
N ALA A 125 11.04 -3.86 15.38
CA ALA A 125 10.78 -4.53 16.65
C ALA A 125 9.35 -5.08 16.72
N LEU A 126 8.35 -4.25 16.38
CA LEU A 126 6.94 -4.63 16.32
C LEU A 126 6.71 -5.85 15.38
N LEU A 127 7.33 -5.83 14.19
CA LEU A 127 7.18 -6.90 13.21
C LEU A 127 7.90 -8.19 13.61
N ALA A 128 9.11 -8.08 14.16
CA ALA A 128 9.92 -9.20 14.62
C ALA A 128 9.26 -9.93 15.81
N ASP A 129 8.66 -9.16 16.72
CA ASP A 129 7.94 -9.68 17.89
C ASP A 129 6.52 -10.18 17.54
N GLY A 130 6.06 -9.94 16.31
CA GLY A 130 4.75 -10.38 15.84
C GLY A 130 3.58 -9.67 16.55
N VAL A 131 3.76 -8.39 16.87
CA VAL A 131 2.78 -7.58 17.60
C VAL A 131 1.62 -7.18 16.68
N ASP A 132 0.40 -7.28 17.22
CA ASP A 132 -0.84 -6.71 16.68
C ASP A 132 -1.05 -5.34 17.35
N ALA A 133 -1.02 -4.28 16.54
CA ALA A 133 -1.04 -2.88 16.98
C ALA A 133 -2.43 -2.25 16.93
N VAL A 134 -3.47 -3.05 16.69
CA VAL A 134 -4.86 -2.63 16.77
C VAL A 134 -5.24 -2.36 18.23
N SER A 135 -5.95 -1.26 18.47
CA SER A 135 -6.40 -0.81 19.79
C SER A 135 -7.85 -0.34 19.77
N GLY A 136 -8.38 0.03 20.93
CA GLY A 136 -9.63 0.80 21.01
C GLY A 136 -9.50 2.20 20.40
N PHE A 137 -10.64 2.86 20.19
CA PHE A 137 -10.71 4.21 19.60
C PHE A 137 -10.08 5.27 20.52
N PRO A 138 -9.51 6.35 19.95
CA PRO A 138 -8.89 7.42 20.73
C PRO A 138 -9.93 8.18 21.56
N THR A 139 -9.60 8.47 22.82
CA THR A 139 -10.47 9.16 23.79
C THR A 139 -10.18 10.66 23.91
N ASP A 140 -9.20 11.16 23.17
CA ASP A 140 -8.66 12.51 23.24
C ASP A 140 -9.00 13.36 22.00
N ARG A 141 -9.84 12.86 21.10
CA ARG A 141 -10.24 13.54 19.85
C ARG A 141 -11.66 14.10 19.85
N GLY A 142 -12.35 14.03 20.99
CA GLY A 142 -13.73 14.50 21.12
C GLY A 142 -14.76 13.67 20.35
N TRP A 143 -14.44 12.42 19.99
CA TRP A 143 -15.37 11.53 19.31
C TRP A 143 -16.52 11.13 20.24
N PRO A 144 -17.77 11.03 19.74
CA PRO A 144 -18.93 10.70 20.56
C PRO A 144 -19.02 9.19 20.83
N LEU A 145 -18.02 8.61 21.50
CA LEU A 145 -17.86 7.16 21.67
C LEU A 145 -19.06 6.46 22.34
N ASP A 146 -19.79 7.17 23.20
CA ASP A 146 -20.99 6.64 23.87
C ASP A 146 -22.15 6.37 22.91
N THR A 147 -22.21 7.08 21.79
CA THR A 147 -23.30 6.97 20.79
C THR A 147 -22.81 6.51 19.43
N LEU A 148 -21.51 6.27 19.26
CA LEU A 148 -20.90 5.96 17.97
C LEU A 148 -21.16 4.52 17.53
N PHE A 149 -21.45 3.61 18.46
CA PHE A 149 -21.46 2.19 18.16
C PHE A 149 -22.87 1.60 18.11
N ASP A 150 -23.13 0.81 17.07
CA ASP A 150 -24.32 -0.03 16.93
C ASP A 150 -23.92 -1.32 16.19
N ASP A 151 -24.42 -2.46 16.65
CA ASP A 151 -24.10 -3.76 16.05
C ASP A 151 -24.87 -4.00 14.74
N ASP A 152 -25.95 -3.24 14.49
CA ASP A 152 -26.68 -3.23 13.21
C ASP A 152 -25.96 -2.33 12.18
N PRO A 153 -25.38 -2.89 11.11
CA PRO A 153 -24.77 -2.11 10.04
C PRO A 153 -25.76 -1.19 9.33
N GLU A 154 -27.07 -1.45 9.45
CA GLU A 154 -28.12 -0.61 8.88
C GLU A 154 -28.51 0.59 9.76
N HIS A 155 -27.94 0.73 10.96
CA HIS A 155 -28.18 1.89 11.82
C HIS A 155 -27.41 3.14 11.31
N PRO A 156 -28.06 4.31 11.13
CA PRO A 156 -27.40 5.51 10.60
C PRO A 156 -26.42 6.14 11.58
N GLY A 157 -25.29 6.64 11.07
CA GLY A 157 -24.34 7.44 11.83
C GLY A 157 -23.46 6.65 12.82
N THR A 158 -23.58 5.33 12.85
CA THR A 158 -22.88 4.46 13.80
C THR A 158 -21.89 3.53 13.10
N SER A 159 -21.01 2.91 13.89
CA SER A 159 -20.10 1.86 13.44
C SER A 159 -20.27 0.59 14.27
N TYR A 160 -20.24 -0.57 13.62
CA TYR A 160 -20.18 -1.85 14.32
C TYR A 160 -18.75 -2.22 14.74
N ALA A 161 -17.74 -1.64 14.11
CA ALA A 161 -16.34 -1.87 14.45
C ALA A 161 -15.94 -0.96 15.62
N ARG A 162 -15.26 -1.55 16.62
CA ARG A 162 -14.89 -0.87 17.87
C ARG A 162 -13.38 -0.75 18.08
N GLU A 163 -12.60 -1.33 17.16
CA GLU A 163 -11.15 -1.37 17.20
C GLU A 163 -10.55 -0.86 15.88
N GLY A 164 -9.34 -0.31 15.95
CA GLY A 164 -8.57 0.18 14.81
C GLY A 164 -7.13 0.51 15.20
N GLY A 165 -6.28 0.82 14.24
CA GLY A 165 -4.93 1.29 14.52
C GLY A 165 -4.87 2.82 14.59
N PHE A 166 -4.38 3.39 15.69
CA PHE A 166 -4.35 4.84 15.88
C PHE A 166 -2.97 5.35 16.26
N LEU A 167 -2.64 6.55 15.81
CA LEU A 167 -1.47 7.28 16.28
C LEU A 167 -1.80 7.91 17.63
N ARG A 168 -1.04 7.53 18.68
CA ARG A 168 -1.26 8.01 20.06
C ARG A 168 -1.06 9.52 20.19
N ASP A 169 -0.01 10.07 19.57
CA ASP A 169 0.39 11.46 19.71
C ASP A 169 0.04 12.30 18.46
N ALA A 170 -1.05 11.97 17.74
CA ALA A 170 -1.39 12.63 16.47
C ALA A 170 -1.55 14.15 16.57
N ALA A 171 -1.93 14.67 17.74
CA ALA A 171 -2.11 16.11 17.97
C ALA A 171 -0.81 16.84 18.33
N HIS A 172 0.26 16.13 18.72
CA HIS A 172 1.52 16.75 19.12
C HIS A 172 2.28 17.29 17.92
N PHE A 173 2.89 18.46 18.08
CA PHE A 173 3.69 19.11 17.04
C PHE A 173 4.58 20.22 17.60
N ASP A 174 5.84 20.27 17.18
CA ASP A 174 6.75 21.37 17.51
C ASP A 174 6.58 22.55 16.54
N ALA A 175 5.58 23.39 16.81
CA ALA A 175 5.29 24.56 15.98
C ALA A 175 6.47 25.55 15.91
N GLY A 176 7.17 25.76 17.03
CA GLY A 176 8.30 26.69 17.10
C GLY A 176 9.47 26.24 16.22
N PHE A 177 9.72 24.93 16.18
CA PHE A 177 10.76 24.37 15.32
C PHE A 177 10.53 24.67 13.83
N PHE A 178 9.28 24.54 13.38
CA PHE A 178 8.90 24.80 11.98
C PHE A 178 8.51 26.27 11.71
N GLY A 179 8.72 27.18 12.66
CA GLY A 179 8.42 28.61 12.49
C GLY A 179 6.93 28.93 12.39
N MET A 180 6.09 28.04 12.90
CA MET A 180 4.63 28.14 12.88
C MET A 180 4.13 28.79 14.18
N SER A 181 3.18 29.73 14.06
CA SER A 181 2.52 30.28 15.25
C SER A 181 1.60 29.24 15.90
N ALA A 182 1.31 29.38 17.21
CA ALA A 182 0.39 28.48 17.89
C ALA A 182 -1.01 28.43 17.24
N ARG A 183 -1.51 29.58 16.75
CA ARG A 183 -2.80 29.65 16.04
C ARG A 183 -2.76 28.94 14.69
N GLU A 184 -1.68 29.10 13.93
CA GLU A 184 -1.51 28.37 12.68
C GLU A 184 -1.41 26.87 12.90
N ALA A 185 -0.67 26.43 13.94
CA ALA A 185 -0.57 25.01 14.28
C ALA A 185 -1.92 24.40 14.66
N LEU A 186 -2.76 25.13 15.41
CA LEU A 186 -4.12 24.69 15.74
C LEU A 186 -5.03 24.57 14.51
N ALA A 187 -4.91 25.50 13.56
CA ALA A 187 -5.68 25.46 12.31
C ALA A 187 -5.13 24.45 11.28
N THR A 188 -3.95 23.87 11.52
CA THR A 188 -3.29 22.97 10.58
C THR A 188 -3.66 21.51 10.85
N ASP A 189 -4.10 20.81 9.80
CA ASP A 189 -4.39 19.38 9.81
C ASP A 189 -3.19 18.59 10.40
N PRO A 190 -3.42 17.67 11.36
CA PRO A 190 -2.39 16.76 11.88
C PRO A 190 -1.52 16.10 10.80
N GLN A 191 -2.11 15.79 9.64
CA GLN A 191 -1.39 15.19 8.52
C GLN A 191 -0.27 16.10 7.98
N GLN A 192 -0.50 17.42 7.87
CA GLN A 192 0.53 18.37 7.46
C GLN A 192 1.65 18.48 8.51
N ARG A 193 1.26 18.51 9.79
CA ARG A 193 2.19 18.58 10.93
C ARG A 193 3.11 17.37 10.99
N LEU A 194 2.55 16.17 10.90
CA LEU A 194 3.31 14.92 10.88
C LEU A 194 4.25 14.83 9.67
N LEU A 195 3.78 15.23 8.48
CA LEU A 195 4.62 15.20 7.29
C LEU A 195 5.85 16.12 7.40
N LEU A 196 5.74 17.26 8.09
CA LEU A 196 6.89 18.15 8.34
C LEU A 196 7.95 17.48 9.21
N GLU A 197 7.53 16.85 10.32
CA GLU A 197 8.43 16.09 11.19
C GLU A 197 9.10 14.94 10.42
N LEU A 198 8.31 14.16 9.69
CA LEU A 198 8.80 13.01 8.94
C LEU A 198 9.74 13.42 7.80
N ALA A 199 9.47 14.53 7.11
CA ALA A 199 10.34 15.04 6.05
C ALA A 199 11.70 15.44 6.63
N TRP A 200 11.71 16.15 7.76
CA TRP A 200 12.94 16.52 8.46
C TRP A 200 13.73 15.27 8.87
N GLU A 201 13.06 14.32 9.53
CA GLU A 201 13.67 13.08 10.00
C GLU A 201 14.22 12.18 8.89
N ALA A 202 13.54 12.08 7.75
CA ALA A 202 13.99 11.27 6.61
C ALA A 202 15.30 11.83 6.03
N VAL A 203 15.42 13.17 5.97
CA VAL A 203 16.63 13.84 5.50
C VAL A 203 17.78 13.68 6.48
N GLU A 204 17.55 13.87 7.78
CA GLU A 204 18.58 13.64 8.81
C GLU A 204 19.06 12.18 8.81
N ARG A 205 18.15 11.21 8.67
CA ARG A 205 18.49 9.77 8.60
C ARG A 205 19.30 9.41 7.36
N ALA A 206 19.14 10.16 6.26
CA ALA A 206 19.98 10.06 5.07
C ALA A 206 21.37 10.70 5.24
N ARG A 207 21.67 11.26 6.42
CA ARG A 207 22.92 11.98 6.75
C ARG A 207 23.13 13.24 5.91
N ILE A 208 22.03 13.88 5.52
CA ILE A 208 22.01 15.15 4.81
C ILE A 208 21.62 16.23 5.81
N ASP A 209 22.32 17.37 5.80
CA ASP A 209 21.86 18.56 6.53
C ASP A 209 20.62 19.12 5.82
N PRO A 210 19.43 19.11 6.46
CA PRO A 210 18.20 19.60 5.83
C PRO A 210 18.30 21.04 5.35
N LEU A 211 19.16 21.86 5.97
CA LEU A 211 19.36 23.26 5.58
C LEU A 211 20.07 23.41 4.23
N THR A 212 20.86 22.42 3.82
CA THR A 212 21.58 22.45 2.52
C THR A 212 20.68 22.14 1.33
N LEU A 213 19.44 21.68 1.56
CA LEU A 213 18.47 21.41 0.51
C LEU A 213 17.76 22.66 -0.01
N ARG A 214 17.95 23.82 0.63
CA ARG A 214 17.34 25.08 0.18
C ARG A 214 17.80 25.45 -1.23
N GLY A 215 16.85 25.72 -2.12
CA GLY A 215 17.06 26.01 -3.54
C GLY A 215 17.39 24.78 -4.40
N SER A 216 17.35 23.57 -3.82
CA SER A 216 17.59 22.34 -4.57
C SER A 216 16.34 21.90 -5.33
N ARG A 217 16.54 21.14 -6.41
CA ARG A 217 15.46 20.48 -7.17
C ARG A 217 14.97 19.21 -6.47
N THR A 218 14.73 19.29 -5.17
CA THR A 218 14.17 18.18 -4.40
C THR A 218 12.65 18.18 -4.57
N GLY A 219 12.08 17.09 -5.08
CA GLY A 219 10.64 16.93 -5.24
C GLY A 219 9.95 16.37 -3.98
N VAL A 220 8.64 16.59 -3.86
CA VAL A 220 7.78 16.09 -2.78
C VAL A 220 6.53 15.44 -3.36
N PHE A 221 6.34 14.15 -3.12
CA PHE A 221 5.25 13.34 -3.67
C PHE A 221 4.52 12.64 -2.53
N THR A 222 3.34 13.13 -2.17
CA THR A 222 2.61 12.66 -0.99
C THR A 222 1.29 12.00 -1.38
N GLY A 223 1.11 10.73 -1.02
CA GLY A 223 -0.19 10.09 -1.02
C GLY A 223 -0.99 10.51 0.22
N ALA A 224 -2.20 11.00 0.07
CA ALA A 224 -3.02 11.40 1.22
C ALA A 224 -4.49 11.07 1.00
N MET A 225 -5.18 10.87 2.11
CA MET A 225 -6.63 10.71 2.16
C MET A 225 -7.18 11.50 3.34
N TYR A 226 -8.48 11.77 3.26
CA TYR A 226 -9.26 12.44 4.31
C TYR A 226 -8.80 13.89 4.52
N HIS A 227 -9.78 14.79 4.45
CA HIS A 227 -9.59 16.22 4.69
C HIS A 227 -10.69 16.70 5.65
N ASP A 228 -10.98 15.86 6.65
CA ASP A 228 -12.09 15.98 7.58
C ASP A 228 -11.74 16.77 8.85
N TYR A 229 -10.47 17.16 9.03
CA TYR A 229 -10.09 18.06 10.12
C TYR A 229 -10.86 19.39 10.04
N ALA A 230 -11.08 19.91 8.82
CA ALA A 230 -11.85 21.15 8.62
C ALA A 230 -13.32 21.04 9.06
N THR A 231 -13.92 19.86 8.97
CA THR A 231 -15.34 19.66 9.33
C THR A 231 -15.53 19.50 10.84
N GLY A 232 -14.49 19.02 11.55
CA GLY A 232 -14.45 18.94 13.01
C GLY A 232 -13.89 20.19 13.71
N ALA A 233 -13.12 21.02 13.01
CA ALA A 233 -12.56 22.26 13.54
C ALA A 233 -13.66 23.30 13.77
N THR A 234 -14.27 23.28 14.95
CA THR A 234 -15.13 24.37 15.40
C THR A 234 -14.26 25.56 15.81
N ASP A 235 -14.45 26.70 15.14
CA ASP A 235 -13.86 27.98 15.54
C ASP A 235 -14.98 28.97 15.89
N PRO A 236 -15.58 28.88 17.09
CA PRO A 236 -16.65 29.77 17.50
C PRO A 236 -16.22 31.25 17.57
N SER A 237 -14.90 31.49 17.65
CA SER A 237 -14.30 32.82 17.73
C SER A 237 -14.04 33.48 16.37
N GLY A 238 -13.98 32.70 15.29
CA GLY A 238 -13.58 33.15 13.95
C GLY A 238 -12.09 33.52 13.82
N GLU A 239 -11.27 33.26 14.85
CA GLU A 239 -9.85 33.64 14.88
C GLU A 239 -8.96 32.81 13.95
N LEU A 240 -9.40 31.62 13.57
CA LEU A 240 -8.72 30.66 12.69
C LEU A 240 -9.28 30.67 11.26
N GLU A 241 -10.36 31.40 11.00
CA GLU A 241 -11.06 31.44 9.70
C GLU A 241 -10.10 31.70 8.52
N GLY A 242 -9.14 32.61 8.70
CA GLY A 242 -8.14 32.92 7.67
C GLY A 242 -7.01 31.87 7.51
N LEU A 243 -6.85 30.96 8.46
CA LEU A 243 -5.78 29.96 8.48
C LEU A 243 -6.27 28.58 8.02
N LEU A 244 -7.53 28.25 8.29
CA LEU A 244 -8.14 26.95 7.96
C LEU A 244 -8.03 26.57 6.48
N PRO A 245 -8.29 27.46 5.48
CA PRO A 245 -8.25 27.07 4.07
C PRO A 245 -6.91 26.49 3.62
N VAL A 246 -5.79 27.02 4.16
CA VAL A 246 -4.45 26.48 3.87
C VAL A 246 -4.12 25.33 4.82
N GLY A 247 -4.50 25.46 6.09
CA GLY A 247 -4.27 24.46 7.13
C GLY A 247 -4.88 23.10 6.85
N THR A 248 -5.94 23.03 6.02
CA THR A 248 -6.64 21.77 5.70
C THR A 248 -6.66 21.43 4.21
N SER A 249 -5.93 22.18 3.37
CA SER A 249 -5.87 21.91 1.93
C SER A 249 -4.98 20.71 1.62
N ALA A 250 -5.45 19.84 0.71
CA ALA A 250 -4.67 18.71 0.19
C ALA A 250 -3.36 19.16 -0.47
N GLY A 251 -3.38 20.26 -1.23
CA GLY A 251 -2.19 20.79 -1.91
C GLY A 251 -1.13 21.31 -0.93
N ALA A 252 -1.54 21.72 0.26
CA ALA A 252 -0.62 22.20 1.29
C ALA A 252 0.17 21.07 1.97
N LEU A 253 -0.25 19.80 1.87
CA LEU A 253 0.50 18.66 2.44
C LEU A 253 1.91 18.55 1.85
N SER A 254 2.01 18.52 0.52
CA SER A 254 3.31 18.52 -0.18
C SER A 254 3.93 19.92 -0.23
N GLY A 255 3.11 20.95 -0.52
CA GLY A 255 3.58 22.32 -0.65
C GLY A 255 4.23 22.90 0.63
N ARG A 256 3.72 22.54 1.81
CA ARG A 256 4.28 23.02 3.08
C ARG A 256 5.65 22.40 3.38
N ILE A 257 5.89 21.15 2.99
CA ILE A 257 7.24 20.55 3.07
C ILE A 257 8.20 21.34 2.19
N SER A 258 7.84 21.56 0.92
CA SER A 258 8.66 22.34 -0.02
C SER A 258 8.92 23.75 0.50
N TYR A 259 7.90 24.45 1.00
CA TYR A 259 8.05 25.79 1.57
C TYR A 259 9.00 25.81 2.77
N THR A 260 8.84 24.87 3.69
CA THR A 260 9.58 24.86 4.97
C THR A 260 11.06 24.51 4.79
N LEU A 261 11.34 23.54 3.92
CA LEU A 261 12.70 23.12 3.56
C LEU A 261 13.32 23.95 2.43
N GLY A 262 12.53 24.81 1.77
CA GLY A 262 12.95 25.66 0.66
C GLY A 262 13.28 24.88 -0.61
N LEU A 263 12.45 23.92 -1.00
CA LEU A 263 12.67 23.02 -2.13
C LEU A 263 12.01 23.57 -3.41
N ASP A 264 12.73 23.51 -4.53
CA ASP A 264 12.30 24.04 -5.83
C ASP A 264 11.86 22.93 -6.83
N GLY A 265 11.82 21.66 -6.40
CA GLY A 265 11.32 20.55 -7.20
C GLY A 265 9.78 20.45 -7.23
N PRO A 266 9.22 19.50 -8.01
CA PRO A 266 7.78 19.28 -8.08
C PRO A 266 7.19 18.95 -6.70
N ALA A 267 6.04 19.54 -6.35
CA ALA A 267 5.30 19.25 -5.13
C ALA A 267 3.88 18.77 -5.49
N LEU A 268 3.59 17.50 -5.22
CA LEU A 268 2.34 16.84 -5.61
C LEU A 268 1.72 16.10 -4.43
N THR A 269 0.42 16.29 -4.25
CA THR A 269 -0.42 15.45 -3.40
C THR A 269 -1.34 14.61 -4.29
N VAL A 270 -1.39 13.30 -4.05
CA VAL A 270 -2.13 12.33 -4.87
C VAL A 270 -3.12 11.57 -4.01
N ASP A 271 -4.34 11.42 -4.51
CA ASP A 271 -5.36 10.52 -3.95
C ASP A 271 -5.78 9.51 -5.02
N THR A 272 -5.26 8.29 -4.89
CA THR A 272 -5.71 7.10 -5.63
C THR A 272 -6.28 6.07 -4.66
N ALA A 273 -6.89 6.54 -3.58
CA ALA A 273 -7.27 5.73 -2.46
C ALA A 273 -6.09 4.88 -1.93
N CYS A 274 -6.30 3.61 -1.57
CA CYS A 274 -5.34 2.80 -0.81
C CYS A 274 -3.97 2.63 -1.50
N SER A 275 -3.88 2.91 -2.79
CA SER A 275 -2.63 2.88 -3.56
C SER A 275 -1.84 4.20 -3.54
N SER A 276 -2.35 5.26 -2.92
CA SER A 276 -1.82 6.64 -3.01
C SER A 276 -0.32 6.76 -2.75
N SER A 277 0.19 6.22 -1.64
CA SER A 277 1.64 6.29 -1.36
C SER A 277 2.51 5.53 -2.36
N LEU A 278 2.03 4.42 -2.91
CA LEU A 278 2.79 3.65 -3.90
C LEU A 278 2.75 4.32 -5.29
N VAL A 279 1.65 5.00 -5.63
CA VAL A 279 1.57 5.87 -6.80
C VAL A 279 2.48 7.10 -6.62
N ALA A 280 2.50 7.71 -5.44
CA ALA A 280 3.42 8.82 -5.15
C ALA A 280 4.89 8.39 -5.30
N LEU A 281 5.26 7.20 -4.82
CA LEU A 281 6.58 6.60 -5.04
C LEU A 281 6.87 6.36 -6.53
N HIS A 282 5.89 5.88 -7.30
CA HIS A 282 6.03 5.72 -8.74
C HIS A 282 6.35 7.05 -9.44
N LEU A 283 5.60 8.12 -9.13
CA LEU A 283 5.81 9.44 -9.70
C LEU A 283 7.17 10.04 -9.30
N ALA A 284 7.58 9.86 -8.05
CA ALA A 284 8.91 10.28 -7.59
C ALA A 284 10.03 9.57 -8.36
N CYS A 285 9.92 8.25 -8.56
CA CYS A 285 10.88 7.50 -9.37
C CYS A 285 10.93 8.01 -10.83
N ARG A 286 9.78 8.38 -11.41
CA ARG A 286 9.72 8.96 -12.76
C ARG A 286 10.41 10.32 -12.81
N SER A 287 10.15 11.20 -11.83
CA SER A 287 10.77 12.53 -11.74
C SER A 287 12.29 12.47 -11.55
N LEU A 288 12.79 11.52 -10.75
CA LEU A 288 14.23 11.27 -10.60
C LEU A 288 14.85 10.75 -11.90
N ARG A 289 14.20 9.80 -12.59
CA ARG A 289 14.70 9.23 -13.84
C ARG A 289 14.66 10.23 -15.01
N SER A 290 13.70 11.16 -15.02
CA SER A 290 13.64 12.23 -16.04
C SER A 290 14.57 13.41 -15.75
N GLY A 291 15.15 13.49 -14.55
CA GLY A 291 16.01 14.60 -14.12
C GLY A 291 15.26 15.88 -13.74
N GLU A 292 13.94 15.78 -13.57
CA GLU A 292 13.11 16.85 -12.99
C GLU A 292 13.42 17.06 -11.50
N SER A 293 13.71 15.96 -10.79
CA SER A 293 14.18 15.98 -9.41
C SER A 293 15.60 15.37 -9.29
N ASP A 294 16.39 15.87 -8.34
CA ASP A 294 17.67 15.27 -7.95
C ASP A 294 17.56 14.39 -6.69
N LEU A 295 16.70 14.82 -5.76
CA LEU A 295 16.23 14.07 -4.60
C LEU A 295 14.71 14.10 -4.59
N ALA A 296 14.06 13.12 -3.97
CA ALA A 296 12.60 13.14 -3.83
C ALA A 296 12.16 12.59 -2.48
N LEU A 297 11.34 13.35 -1.75
CA LEU A 297 10.56 12.85 -0.62
C LEU A 297 9.28 12.22 -1.16
N ALA A 298 9.04 10.95 -0.83
CA ALA A 298 7.87 10.24 -1.34
C ALA A 298 7.29 9.26 -0.31
N GLY A 299 5.97 9.22 -0.20
CA GLY A 299 5.29 8.35 0.75
C GLY A 299 3.82 8.70 0.90
N GLY A 300 3.28 8.62 2.12
CA GLY A 300 1.91 9.04 2.35
C GLY A 300 1.50 9.10 3.81
N VAL A 301 0.31 9.67 4.03
CA VAL A 301 -0.26 9.94 5.35
C VAL A 301 -1.77 9.69 5.35
N ALA A 302 -2.27 9.16 6.46
CA ALA A 302 -3.68 9.13 6.78
C ALA A 302 -3.85 9.28 8.30
N VAL A 303 -4.55 10.34 8.71
CA VAL A 303 -4.99 10.57 10.09
C VAL A 303 -6.47 10.86 10.05
N MET A 304 -7.24 10.16 10.88
CA MET A 304 -8.67 10.29 10.98
C MET A 304 -8.99 11.33 12.05
N ALA A 305 -9.34 12.56 11.63
CA ALA A 305 -9.79 13.57 12.58
C ALA A 305 -11.18 13.24 13.15
N THR A 306 -12.03 12.58 12.35
CA THR A 306 -13.37 12.15 12.72
C THR A 306 -13.54 10.63 12.57
N PRO A 307 -14.56 10.01 13.20
CA PRO A 307 -14.84 8.59 13.01
C PRO A 307 -15.57 8.28 11.68
N ALA A 308 -15.71 9.26 10.78
CA ALA A 308 -16.50 9.11 9.55
C ALA A 308 -16.07 7.92 8.67
N PRO A 309 -14.77 7.57 8.52
CA PRO A 309 -14.39 6.37 7.77
C PRO A 309 -14.97 5.07 8.35
N PHE A 310 -15.04 4.94 9.68
CA PHE A 310 -15.65 3.78 10.33
C PHE A 310 -17.16 3.72 10.10
N VAL A 311 -17.86 4.85 10.24
CA VAL A 311 -19.31 4.94 9.97
C VAL A 311 -19.61 4.59 8.50
N GLY A 312 -18.89 5.19 7.56
CA GLY A 312 -19.09 4.96 6.12
C GLY A 312 -18.83 3.51 5.71
N PHE A 313 -17.75 2.90 6.20
CA PHE A 313 -17.42 1.52 5.85
C PHE A 313 -18.23 0.48 6.62
N SER A 314 -18.86 0.86 7.74
CA SER A 314 -19.86 0.00 8.39
C SER A 314 -21.08 -0.18 7.48
N ARG A 315 -21.53 0.88 6.81
CA ARG A 315 -22.58 0.81 5.78
C ARG A 315 -22.22 -0.05 4.58
N LEU A 316 -20.95 -0.02 4.18
CA LEU A 316 -20.45 -0.85 3.09
C LEU A 316 -20.14 -2.29 3.53
N ARG A 317 -20.30 -2.61 4.82
CA ARG A 317 -19.95 -3.92 5.40
C ARG A 317 -18.51 -4.32 5.06
N GLY A 318 -17.63 -3.32 5.00
CA GLY A 318 -16.24 -3.48 4.59
C GLY A 318 -15.26 -3.68 5.76
N LEU A 319 -15.72 -3.49 7.00
CA LEU A 319 -14.89 -3.58 8.20
C LEU A 319 -14.91 -4.98 8.79
N SER A 320 -13.77 -5.42 9.29
CA SER A 320 -13.71 -6.61 10.14
C SER A 320 -14.38 -6.31 11.49
N PRO A 321 -15.35 -7.13 11.96
CA PRO A 321 -16.01 -6.91 13.25
C PRO A 321 -15.06 -6.94 14.45
N ASP A 322 -14.00 -7.74 14.39
CA ASP A 322 -12.96 -7.81 15.43
C ASP A 322 -11.77 -6.89 15.14
N GLY A 323 -11.89 -5.98 14.16
CA GLY A 323 -10.88 -4.97 13.87
C GLY A 323 -9.54 -5.54 13.41
N ARG A 324 -9.48 -6.75 12.84
CA ARG A 324 -8.21 -7.36 12.36
C ARG A 324 -8.21 -7.63 10.87
N CYS A 325 -7.13 -7.23 10.19
CA CYS A 325 -6.86 -7.65 8.81
C CYS A 325 -6.31 -9.09 8.80
N LYS A 326 -7.19 -10.08 8.62
CA LYS A 326 -6.82 -11.51 8.60
C LYS A 326 -6.34 -11.96 7.21
N SER A 327 -5.37 -11.24 6.66
CA SER A 327 -4.93 -11.34 5.28
C SER A 327 -4.60 -12.79 4.86
N PHE A 328 -5.34 -13.29 3.87
CA PHE A 328 -5.25 -14.65 3.31
C PHE A 328 -5.57 -15.80 4.27
N GLY A 329 -6.02 -15.50 5.49
CA GLY A 329 -6.52 -16.48 6.45
C GLY A 329 -7.97 -16.89 6.16
N GLU A 330 -8.37 -18.06 6.62
CA GLU A 330 -9.75 -18.55 6.45
C GLU A 330 -10.79 -17.61 7.10
N GLY A 331 -10.41 -16.95 8.20
CA GLY A 331 -11.27 -16.03 8.95
C GLY A 331 -11.40 -14.62 8.35
N ALA A 332 -10.85 -14.35 7.16
CA ALA A 332 -10.93 -13.05 6.48
C ALA A 332 -12.38 -12.57 6.31
N ASP A 333 -12.74 -11.49 7.02
CA ASP A 333 -14.09 -10.95 7.16
C ASP A 333 -14.17 -9.42 7.00
N GLY A 334 -13.10 -8.76 6.59
CA GLY A 334 -13.08 -7.32 6.32
C GLY A 334 -11.73 -6.66 6.63
N ALA A 335 -11.66 -5.35 6.39
CA ALA A 335 -10.47 -4.56 6.71
C ALA A 335 -10.57 -3.96 8.11
N ALA A 336 -9.43 -3.84 8.79
CA ALA A 336 -9.27 -3.03 9.98
C ALA A 336 -8.76 -1.65 9.57
N TRP A 337 -9.47 -0.56 9.87
CA TRP A 337 -8.93 0.76 9.57
C TRP A 337 -7.84 1.17 10.54
N SER A 338 -6.86 1.88 10.00
CA SER A 338 -5.72 2.31 10.74
C SER A 338 -5.17 3.62 10.19
N GLU A 339 -4.51 4.38 11.06
CA GLU A 339 -3.78 5.59 10.75
C GLU A 339 -2.32 5.27 10.47
N GLY A 340 -1.64 6.16 9.75
CA GLY A 340 -0.21 6.02 9.56
C GLY A 340 0.37 7.10 8.69
N ALA A 341 1.65 7.35 8.86
CA ALA A 341 2.42 8.26 8.03
C ALA A 341 3.82 7.68 7.79
N GLY A 342 4.30 7.80 6.57
CA GLY A 342 5.64 7.37 6.20
C GLY A 342 6.19 8.16 5.03
N LEU A 343 7.48 8.53 5.09
CA LEU A 343 8.21 9.15 4.00
C LEU A 343 9.53 8.42 3.76
N LEU A 344 9.86 8.29 2.48
CA LEU A 344 11.16 7.82 1.99
C LEU A 344 11.87 9.00 1.32
N LEU A 345 13.16 9.12 1.54
CA LEU A 345 14.02 9.98 0.72
C LEU A 345 14.66 9.12 -0.37
N LEU A 346 14.47 9.54 -1.62
CA LEU A 346 14.86 8.82 -2.81
C LEU A 346 15.88 9.60 -3.63
N GLU A 347 16.80 8.89 -4.25
CA GLU A 347 17.83 9.45 -5.11
C GLU A 347 18.15 8.46 -6.25
N ARG A 348 18.69 8.93 -7.38
CA ARG A 348 19.28 8.00 -8.37
C ARG A 348 20.43 7.23 -7.69
N LEU A 349 20.56 5.94 -7.94
CA LEU A 349 21.59 5.12 -7.29
C LEU A 349 23.02 5.63 -7.61
N SER A 350 23.26 6.07 -8.84
CA SER A 350 24.52 6.71 -9.24
C SER A 350 24.82 7.98 -8.44
N ASP A 351 23.79 8.76 -8.13
CA ASP A 351 23.90 10.01 -7.37
C ASP A 351 24.13 9.74 -5.88
N ALA A 352 23.41 8.79 -5.29
CA ALA A 352 23.64 8.36 -3.91
C ALA A 352 25.08 7.89 -3.71
N ARG A 353 25.61 7.11 -4.67
CA ARG A 353 27.02 6.69 -4.66
C ARG A 353 27.99 7.85 -4.80
N ARG A 354 27.72 8.78 -5.73
CA ARG A 354 28.56 9.97 -5.96
C ARG A 354 28.61 10.84 -4.70
N ASN A 355 27.48 11.00 -4.04
CA ASN A 355 27.32 11.88 -2.88
C ASN A 355 27.69 11.18 -1.56
N GLY A 356 27.94 9.86 -1.57
CA GLY A 356 28.27 9.08 -0.39
C GLY A 356 27.07 8.89 0.56
N HIS A 357 25.85 9.01 0.06
CA HIS A 357 24.64 8.78 0.82
C HIS A 357 24.44 7.28 1.08
N PRO A 358 23.89 6.90 2.25
CA PRO A 358 23.58 5.49 2.53
C PRO A 358 22.55 4.96 1.54
N VAL A 359 22.64 3.69 1.18
CA VAL A 359 21.62 3.00 0.36
C VAL A 359 20.99 1.90 1.20
N LEU A 360 19.75 2.09 1.62
CA LEU A 360 18.99 1.13 2.43
C LEU A 360 18.44 -0.01 1.57
N ALA A 361 17.92 0.33 0.38
CA ALA A 361 17.47 -0.60 -0.65
C ALA A 361 17.38 0.11 -2.00
N VAL A 362 17.07 -0.64 -3.06
CA VAL A 362 16.93 -0.12 -4.42
C VAL A 362 15.55 -0.44 -4.99
N ILE A 363 14.86 0.58 -5.48
CA ILE A 363 13.65 0.43 -6.30
C ILE A 363 14.10 0.16 -7.74
N ARG A 364 13.87 -1.09 -8.19
CA ARG A 364 14.27 -1.55 -9.52
C ARG A 364 13.28 -1.16 -10.60
N GLY A 365 11.99 -1.26 -10.30
CA GLY A 365 10.94 -0.88 -11.23
C GLY A 365 9.59 -0.78 -10.56
N SER A 366 8.67 -0.07 -11.21
CA SER A 366 7.29 0.05 -10.73
C SER A 366 6.31 0.29 -11.87
N ALA A 367 5.05 -0.06 -11.64
CA ALA A 367 3.97 0.16 -12.58
C ALA A 367 2.68 0.56 -11.87
N VAL A 368 1.85 1.32 -12.60
CA VAL A 368 0.50 1.71 -12.21
C VAL A 368 -0.45 1.39 -13.36
N ASN A 369 -1.64 0.85 -13.06
CA ASN A 369 -2.72 0.68 -14.04
C ASN A 369 -4.11 0.88 -13.41
N GLN A 370 -5.15 0.54 -14.16
CA GLN A 370 -6.55 0.62 -13.73
C GLN A 370 -7.27 -0.71 -13.97
N ASP A 371 -8.20 -1.03 -13.07
CA ASP A 371 -9.11 -2.17 -13.18
C ASP A 371 -10.07 -2.01 -14.38
N GLY A 372 -10.39 -0.76 -14.74
CA GLY A 372 -11.28 -0.45 -15.86
C GLY A 372 -12.74 -0.78 -15.54
N ALA A 373 -13.47 -1.32 -16.52
CA ALA A 373 -14.87 -1.68 -16.35
C ALA A 373 -15.02 -3.01 -15.57
N SER A 374 -14.67 -3.03 -14.29
CA SER A 374 -14.79 -4.20 -13.40
C SER A 374 -16.25 -4.47 -12.99
N ASN A 375 -16.49 -5.52 -12.19
CA ASN A 375 -17.83 -5.92 -11.74
C ASN A 375 -18.38 -5.00 -10.61
N GLY A 376 -18.34 -3.69 -10.84
CA GLY A 376 -18.66 -2.62 -9.91
C GLY A 376 -17.43 -1.80 -9.53
N LEU A 377 -17.62 -0.49 -9.29
CA LEU A 377 -16.54 0.49 -9.11
C LEU A 377 -15.47 0.09 -8.08
N THR A 378 -15.89 -0.57 -7.01
CA THR A 378 -15.03 -0.96 -5.87
C THR A 378 -14.57 -2.42 -5.92
N ALA A 379 -14.96 -3.17 -6.96
CA ALA A 379 -14.61 -4.57 -7.09
C ALA A 379 -13.23 -4.70 -7.77
N PRO A 380 -12.27 -5.43 -7.17
CA PRO A 380 -10.95 -5.61 -7.76
C PRO A 380 -11.00 -6.49 -9.01
N ASN A 381 -9.98 -6.38 -9.87
CA ASN A 381 -9.84 -7.20 -11.09
C ASN A 381 -8.49 -7.94 -11.13
N GLY A 382 -8.51 -9.27 -11.07
CA GLY A 382 -7.31 -10.12 -11.03
C GLY A 382 -6.47 -10.04 -12.29
N LEU A 383 -7.09 -9.86 -13.47
CA LEU A 383 -6.36 -9.64 -14.72
C LEU A 383 -5.59 -8.32 -14.71
N ALA A 384 -6.19 -7.25 -14.18
CA ALA A 384 -5.50 -5.96 -14.01
C ALA A 384 -4.32 -6.08 -13.04
N GLN A 385 -4.48 -6.82 -11.95
CA GLN A 385 -3.39 -7.11 -11.00
C GLN A 385 -2.25 -7.91 -11.67
N ARG A 386 -2.57 -8.94 -12.46
CA ARG A 386 -1.57 -9.67 -13.27
C ARG A 386 -0.81 -8.75 -14.23
N ARG A 387 -1.53 -7.84 -14.91
CA ARG A 387 -0.93 -6.88 -15.85
C ARG A 387 0.02 -5.91 -15.16
N VAL A 388 -0.36 -5.34 -14.01
CA VAL A 388 0.52 -4.40 -13.29
C VAL A 388 1.77 -5.10 -12.75
N ILE A 389 1.65 -6.33 -12.26
CA ILE A 389 2.79 -7.16 -11.84
C ILE A 389 3.77 -7.35 -12.99
N ARG A 390 3.29 -7.82 -14.15
CA ARG A 390 4.14 -8.04 -15.34
C ARG A 390 4.78 -6.75 -15.83
N ARG A 391 4.06 -5.63 -15.79
CA ARG A 391 4.60 -4.32 -16.20
C ARG A 391 5.70 -3.85 -15.26
N ALA A 392 5.55 -4.03 -13.95
CA ALA A 392 6.57 -3.67 -12.97
C ALA A 392 7.83 -4.55 -13.09
N LEU A 393 7.67 -5.85 -13.33
CA LEU A 393 8.78 -6.75 -13.63
C LEU A 393 9.51 -6.34 -14.92
N ALA A 394 8.77 -5.98 -15.97
CA ALA A 394 9.34 -5.48 -17.21
C ALA A 394 10.07 -4.12 -17.02
N ASP A 395 9.51 -3.19 -16.25
CA ASP A 395 10.16 -1.91 -15.90
C ASP A 395 11.44 -2.13 -15.07
N ALA A 396 11.50 -3.22 -14.29
CA ALA A 396 12.67 -3.61 -13.51
C ALA A 396 13.73 -4.39 -14.31
N GLY A 397 13.40 -4.86 -15.52
CA GLY A 397 14.23 -5.79 -16.29
C GLY A 397 14.38 -7.17 -15.64
N LEU A 398 13.33 -7.64 -14.94
CA LEU A 398 13.34 -8.88 -14.14
C LEU A 398 12.26 -9.87 -14.58
N THR A 399 12.45 -11.13 -14.21
CA THR A 399 11.45 -12.20 -14.36
C THR A 399 10.73 -12.45 -13.04
N ALA A 400 9.59 -13.15 -13.09
CA ALA A 400 8.86 -13.50 -11.88
C ALA A 400 9.67 -14.42 -10.93
N ALA A 401 10.58 -15.24 -11.46
CA ALA A 401 11.45 -16.10 -10.69
C ALA A 401 12.58 -15.35 -9.94
N ASP A 402 12.78 -14.06 -10.23
CA ASP A 402 13.78 -13.23 -9.55
C ASP A 402 13.32 -12.72 -8.19
N VAL A 403 12.00 -12.58 -7.98
CA VAL A 403 11.40 -12.03 -6.76
C VAL A 403 11.15 -13.15 -5.75
N ASP A 404 11.62 -12.97 -4.51
CA ASP A 404 11.55 -13.98 -3.44
C ASP A 404 10.29 -13.85 -2.58
N ALA A 405 9.82 -12.63 -2.37
CA ALA A 405 8.70 -12.33 -1.49
C ALA A 405 7.79 -11.23 -2.05
N VAL A 406 6.50 -11.28 -1.72
CA VAL A 406 5.54 -10.21 -1.98
C VAL A 406 4.93 -9.75 -0.66
N GLU A 407 5.08 -8.46 -0.40
CA GLU A 407 4.27 -7.70 0.54
C GLU A 407 2.99 -7.28 -0.20
N ALA A 408 1.91 -7.97 0.11
CA ALA A 408 0.67 -7.85 -0.62
C ALA A 408 -0.16 -6.62 -0.22
N HIS A 409 -1.17 -6.32 -1.02
CA HIS A 409 -2.24 -5.44 -0.59
C HIS A 409 -3.01 -6.10 0.57
N GLY A 410 -3.41 -7.37 0.45
CA GLY A 410 -3.85 -8.27 1.53
C GLY A 410 -4.67 -7.59 2.61
N THR A 411 -5.91 -7.23 2.32
CA THR A 411 -6.77 -6.44 3.21
C THR A 411 -7.55 -7.28 4.20
N GLY A 412 -7.50 -8.62 4.13
CA GLY A 412 -8.32 -9.48 4.97
C GLY A 412 -9.77 -9.55 4.49
N THR A 413 -10.03 -9.19 3.22
CA THR A 413 -11.38 -9.19 2.66
C THR A 413 -11.71 -10.53 2.00
N PRO A 414 -12.92 -11.07 2.18
CA PRO A 414 -13.28 -12.39 1.67
C PRO A 414 -13.26 -12.49 0.13
N LEU A 415 -13.43 -11.36 -0.56
CA LEU A 415 -13.38 -11.24 -2.02
C LEU A 415 -11.99 -10.86 -2.54
N GLY A 416 -11.33 -9.89 -1.92
CA GLY A 416 -10.08 -9.32 -2.43
C GLY A 416 -8.88 -10.26 -2.27
N ASP A 417 -8.77 -10.93 -1.11
CA ASP A 417 -7.61 -11.78 -0.81
C ASP A 417 -7.50 -12.97 -1.79
N PRO A 418 -8.59 -13.69 -2.16
CA PRO A 418 -8.50 -14.74 -3.18
C PRO A 418 -8.14 -14.22 -4.58
N ILE A 419 -8.64 -13.04 -4.96
CA ILE A 419 -8.32 -12.40 -6.26
C ILE A 419 -6.82 -12.08 -6.33
N GLU A 420 -6.27 -11.49 -5.28
CA GLU A 420 -4.85 -11.16 -5.22
C GLU A 420 -3.98 -12.41 -5.19
N ALA A 421 -4.30 -13.40 -4.34
CA ALA A 421 -3.53 -14.64 -4.27
C ALA A 421 -3.52 -15.39 -5.62
N GLN A 422 -4.66 -15.42 -6.32
CA GLN A 422 -4.73 -16.01 -7.65
C GLN A 422 -3.90 -15.25 -8.68
N ALA A 423 -3.92 -13.91 -8.66
CA ALA A 423 -3.09 -13.08 -9.54
C ALA A 423 -1.58 -13.34 -9.31
N LEU A 424 -1.16 -13.56 -8.06
CA LEU A 424 0.21 -13.92 -7.70
C LEU A 424 0.56 -15.34 -8.16
N LEU A 425 -0.33 -16.32 -8.00
CA LEU A 425 -0.15 -17.69 -8.51
C LEU A 425 0.00 -17.69 -10.05
N ASP A 426 -0.82 -16.89 -10.75
CA ASP A 426 -0.81 -16.77 -12.22
C ASP A 426 0.35 -15.94 -12.79
N THR A 427 1.18 -15.35 -11.93
CA THR A 427 2.37 -14.59 -12.32
C THR A 427 3.62 -15.21 -11.70
N TYR A 428 3.83 -14.97 -10.41
CA TYR A 428 4.97 -15.47 -9.64
C TYR A 428 4.95 -16.99 -9.43
N GLY A 429 3.77 -17.61 -9.34
CA GLY A 429 3.63 -19.05 -9.15
C GLY A 429 3.93 -19.88 -10.41
N ARG A 430 3.95 -19.26 -11.59
CA ARG A 430 4.23 -19.97 -12.85
C ARG A 430 5.73 -20.20 -13.03
N GLU A 431 6.08 -21.41 -13.47
CA GLU A 431 7.48 -21.81 -13.75
C GLU A 431 8.43 -21.55 -12.57
N ARG A 432 7.88 -21.62 -11.35
CA ARG A 432 8.63 -21.39 -10.12
C ARG A 432 9.60 -22.56 -9.88
N PRO A 433 10.90 -22.31 -9.65
CA PRO A 433 11.84 -23.40 -9.37
C PRO A 433 11.46 -24.18 -8.11
N GLU A 434 11.65 -25.49 -8.18
CA GLU A 434 11.36 -26.39 -7.06
C GLU A 434 12.13 -25.97 -5.79
N GLY A 435 11.46 -26.09 -4.64
CA GLY A 435 12.04 -25.70 -3.34
C GLY A 435 12.20 -24.19 -3.13
N ARG A 436 11.79 -23.35 -4.09
CA ARG A 436 11.91 -21.88 -4.00
C ARG A 436 10.55 -21.19 -4.20
N PRO A 437 9.60 -21.36 -3.27
CA PRO A 437 8.31 -20.68 -3.36
C PRO A 437 8.48 -19.16 -3.32
N LEU A 438 7.46 -18.44 -3.77
CA LEU A 438 7.27 -17.04 -3.42
C LEU A 438 6.71 -16.97 -2.00
N TRP A 439 7.33 -16.17 -1.14
CA TRP A 439 6.80 -15.88 0.20
C TRP A 439 5.76 -14.76 0.13
N LEU A 440 4.65 -14.92 0.82
CA LEU A 440 3.53 -13.98 0.82
C LEU A 440 3.17 -13.56 2.24
N GLY A 441 3.00 -12.25 2.46
CA GLY A 441 2.51 -11.70 3.72
C GLY A 441 1.93 -10.30 3.54
N SER A 442 1.39 -9.74 4.63
CA SER A 442 0.87 -8.37 4.66
C SER A 442 1.15 -7.71 6.01
N VAL A 443 1.73 -6.50 5.99
CA VAL A 443 1.94 -5.64 7.15
C VAL A 443 0.63 -5.24 7.83
N LYS A 444 -0.49 -5.31 7.09
CA LYS A 444 -1.81 -4.95 7.60
C LYS A 444 -2.28 -5.89 8.70
N SER A 445 -1.78 -7.12 8.72
CA SER A 445 -2.05 -8.07 9.79
C SER A 445 -1.47 -7.63 11.14
N ASN A 446 -0.46 -6.76 11.15
CA ASN A 446 0.13 -6.15 12.34
C ASN A 446 -0.45 -4.76 12.63
N LEU A 447 -0.60 -3.92 11.60
CA LEU A 447 -0.88 -2.48 11.79
C LEU A 447 -2.32 -2.09 11.50
N GLY A 448 -3.16 -3.01 11.01
CA GLY A 448 -4.37 -2.65 10.27
C GLY A 448 -4.04 -1.99 8.92
N HIS A 449 -5.06 -1.54 8.21
CA HIS A 449 -4.92 -0.86 6.93
C HIS A 449 -4.70 0.65 7.13
N THR A 450 -3.44 1.08 7.00
CA THR A 450 -3.00 2.49 7.13
C THR A 450 -3.37 3.38 5.94
N GLN A 451 -4.47 3.04 5.25
CA GLN A 451 -5.09 3.86 4.21
C GLN A 451 -4.10 4.40 3.16
N ALA A 452 -3.98 5.72 2.98
CA ALA A 452 -3.07 6.32 2.00
C ALA A 452 -1.59 5.96 2.23
N ALA A 453 -1.20 5.68 3.48
CA ALA A 453 0.14 5.26 3.89
C ALA A 453 0.41 3.75 3.75
N ALA A 454 -0.57 2.95 3.29
CA ALA A 454 -0.44 1.49 3.23
C ALA A 454 0.70 1.00 2.33
N GLY A 455 0.89 1.62 1.17
CA GLY A 455 1.96 1.26 0.25
C GLY A 455 3.35 1.51 0.83
N VAL A 456 3.57 2.70 1.41
CA VAL A 456 4.87 3.05 2.01
C VAL A 456 5.18 2.22 3.27
N ALA A 457 4.18 1.87 4.09
CA ALA A 457 4.37 0.97 5.22
C ALA A 457 4.85 -0.43 4.76
N GLY A 458 4.28 -0.95 3.67
CA GLY A 458 4.73 -2.20 3.06
C GLY A 458 6.16 -2.12 2.50
N VAL A 459 6.52 -0.99 1.86
CA VAL A 459 7.90 -0.76 1.41
C VAL A 459 8.88 -0.73 2.58
N MET A 460 8.58 0.01 3.66
CA MET A 460 9.44 0.07 4.85
C MET A 460 9.64 -1.31 5.49
N LYS A 461 8.57 -2.10 5.65
CA LYS A 461 8.68 -3.50 6.10
C LYS A 461 9.67 -4.29 5.26
N MET A 462 9.59 -4.18 3.93
CA MET A 462 10.47 -4.93 3.04
C MET A 462 11.91 -4.41 3.03
N VAL A 463 12.14 -3.10 3.20
CA VAL A 463 13.48 -2.54 3.40
C VAL A 463 14.11 -3.10 4.68
N LEU A 464 13.38 -3.09 5.79
CA LEU A 464 13.85 -3.64 7.07
C LEU A 464 14.09 -5.17 6.97
N ALA A 465 13.22 -5.90 6.29
CA ALA A 465 13.40 -7.34 6.05
C ALA A 465 14.67 -7.64 5.21
N LEU A 466 15.00 -6.79 4.24
CA LEU A 466 16.24 -6.89 3.46
C LEU A 466 17.46 -6.65 4.34
N GLU A 467 17.43 -5.60 5.17
CA GLU A 467 18.50 -5.20 6.08
C GLU A 467 18.79 -6.29 7.12
N HIS A 468 17.75 -6.83 7.75
CA HIS A 468 17.88 -7.89 8.76
C HIS A 468 18.03 -9.29 8.16
N GLY A 469 17.79 -9.46 6.86
CA GLY A 469 17.81 -10.78 6.21
C GLY A 469 16.79 -11.75 6.78
N VAL A 470 15.62 -11.26 7.18
CA VAL A 470 14.54 -12.04 7.78
C VAL A 470 13.20 -11.53 7.24
N LEU A 471 12.34 -12.44 6.80
CA LEU A 471 10.95 -12.17 6.45
C LEU A 471 10.07 -12.36 7.69
N PRO A 472 9.45 -11.30 8.25
CA PRO A 472 8.54 -11.42 9.39
C PRO A 472 7.29 -12.23 9.05
N ARG A 473 6.70 -12.87 10.06
CA ARG A 473 5.43 -13.58 9.91
C ARG A 473 4.29 -12.61 9.55
N THR A 474 3.30 -13.09 8.82
CA THR A 474 1.98 -12.47 8.70
C THR A 474 1.08 -13.03 9.81
N LEU A 475 0.32 -12.18 10.49
CA LEU A 475 -0.57 -12.61 11.59
C LEU A 475 -1.90 -13.15 11.03
N HIS A 476 -2.62 -13.89 11.88
CA HIS A 476 -3.99 -14.37 11.63
C HIS A 476 -4.17 -15.28 10.40
N ALA A 477 -3.09 -15.92 9.94
CA ALA A 477 -3.06 -16.75 8.73
C ALA A 477 -2.64 -18.20 9.00
N ASP A 478 -2.72 -18.68 10.25
CA ASP A 478 -2.33 -20.05 10.64
C ASP A 478 -3.09 -21.11 9.83
N THR A 479 -4.36 -20.84 9.54
CA THR A 479 -5.18 -21.59 8.57
C THR A 479 -5.36 -20.74 7.31
N PRO A 480 -4.68 -21.06 6.20
CA PRO A 480 -4.84 -20.36 4.92
C PRO A 480 -6.28 -20.48 4.39
N SER A 481 -6.74 -19.48 3.63
CA SER A 481 -8.08 -19.50 3.04
C SER A 481 -8.25 -20.67 2.07
N THR A 482 -9.35 -21.41 2.24
CA THR A 482 -9.81 -22.50 1.36
C THR A 482 -10.33 -22.02 0.01
N ARG A 483 -10.50 -20.70 -0.16
CA ARG A 483 -10.94 -20.06 -1.42
C ARG A 483 -9.80 -19.89 -2.44
N VAL A 484 -8.58 -20.28 -2.07
CA VAL A 484 -7.38 -20.23 -2.90
C VAL A 484 -6.78 -21.63 -2.99
N ASP A 485 -6.37 -22.04 -4.19
CA ASP A 485 -5.67 -23.30 -4.39
C ASP A 485 -4.15 -23.14 -4.12
N TRP A 486 -3.76 -23.46 -2.89
CA TRP A 486 -2.36 -23.43 -2.45
C TRP A 486 -1.58 -24.71 -2.84
N SER A 487 -2.22 -25.70 -3.45
CA SER A 487 -1.67 -27.07 -3.60
C SER A 487 -0.40 -27.14 -4.44
N SER A 488 -0.22 -26.21 -5.39
CA SER A 488 1.01 -26.09 -6.18
C SER A 488 2.26 -25.86 -5.31
N GLY A 489 2.07 -25.26 -4.13
CA GLY A 489 3.15 -24.89 -3.22
C GLY A 489 4.10 -23.82 -3.75
N ALA A 490 3.79 -23.22 -4.92
CA ALA A 490 4.62 -22.22 -5.59
C ALA A 490 4.56 -20.84 -4.93
N VAL A 491 3.47 -20.55 -4.22
CA VAL A 491 3.29 -19.39 -3.34
C VAL A 491 2.98 -19.92 -1.94
N ARG A 492 3.63 -19.39 -0.90
CA ARG A 492 3.45 -19.82 0.48
C ARG A 492 3.33 -18.63 1.43
N LEU A 493 2.32 -18.68 2.29
CA LEU A 493 2.12 -17.68 3.34
C LEU A 493 3.25 -17.75 4.38
N LEU A 494 3.67 -16.58 4.86
CA LEU A 494 4.64 -16.41 5.95
C LEU A 494 3.97 -16.66 7.30
N THR A 495 3.51 -17.88 7.58
CA THR A 495 2.89 -18.24 8.87
C THR A 495 3.87 -18.24 10.05
N GLY A 496 5.18 -18.21 9.76
CA GLY A 496 6.26 -18.00 10.72
C GLY A 496 7.36 -17.15 10.11
N ALA A 497 8.17 -16.51 10.96
CA ALA A 497 9.33 -15.76 10.51
C ALA A 497 10.32 -16.69 9.80
N ARG A 498 10.99 -16.19 8.75
CA ARG A 498 11.94 -16.97 7.97
C ARG A 498 13.22 -16.22 7.72
N GLU A 499 14.34 -16.89 7.89
CA GLU A 499 15.61 -16.40 7.38
C GLU A 499 15.54 -16.20 5.87
N TRP A 500 16.11 -15.09 5.43
CA TRP A 500 16.22 -14.70 4.04
C TRP A 500 17.70 -14.51 3.71
N PRO A 501 18.46 -15.62 3.57
CA PRO A 501 19.90 -15.55 3.38
C PRO A 501 20.26 -14.91 2.03
N ALA A 502 21.43 -14.26 1.99
CA ALA A 502 22.01 -13.78 0.74
C ALA A 502 22.38 -14.99 -0.12
N ARG A 503 22.36 -14.84 -1.44
CA ARG A 503 22.77 -15.89 -2.37
C ARG A 503 23.86 -15.37 -3.28
N ASP A 504 24.88 -16.20 -3.49
CA ASP A 504 26.01 -15.83 -4.35
C ASP A 504 25.50 -15.40 -5.74
N GLY A 505 25.82 -14.15 -6.10
CA GLY A 505 25.48 -13.57 -7.39
C GLY A 505 24.00 -13.27 -7.64
N ARG A 506 23.11 -13.44 -6.65
CA ARG A 506 21.68 -13.11 -6.82
C ARG A 506 21.14 -12.31 -5.62
N PRO A 507 20.84 -11.02 -5.80
CA PRO A 507 20.35 -10.19 -4.72
C PRO A 507 18.96 -10.62 -4.25
N ARG A 508 18.67 -10.42 -2.96
CA ARG A 508 17.32 -10.55 -2.41
C ARG A 508 16.42 -9.51 -3.05
N ARG A 509 15.24 -9.94 -3.47
CA ARG A 509 14.24 -9.09 -4.12
C ARG A 509 12.86 -9.35 -3.57
N ALA A 510 12.12 -8.28 -3.33
CA ALA A 510 10.72 -8.35 -2.95
C ALA A 510 9.88 -7.44 -3.85
N ALA A 511 8.57 -7.66 -3.88
CA ALA A 511 7.66 -6.70 -4.47
C ALA A 511 6.60 -6.25 -3.46
N VAL A 512 6.07 -5.05 -3.66
CA VAL A 512 5.01 -4.45 -2.85
C VAL A 512 3.82 -4.14 -3.75
N SER A 513 2.64 -4.60 -3.37
CA SER A 513 1.37 -4.32 -4.06
C SER A 513 0.51 -3.36 -3.23
N SER A 514 -0.16 -2.42 -3.91
CA SER A 514 -1.27 -1.69 -3.31
C SER A 514 -2.35 -1.38 -4.33
N PHE A 515 -3.60 -1.71 -3.99
CA PHE A 515 -4.76 -1.61 -4.89
C PHE A 515 -5.78 -0.65 -4.29
N GLY A 516 -6.06 0.44 -4.99
CA GLY A 516 -7.02 1.45 -4.54
C GLY A 516 -8.45 1.00 -4.79
N ILE A 517 -9.38 1.34 -3.87
CA ILE A 517 -10.81 1.06 -4.05
C ILE A 517 -11.42 1.76 -5.29
N SER A 518 -10.73 2.73 -5.86
CA SER A 518 -11.06 3.39 -7.13
C SER A 518 -10.58 2.64 -8.39
N GLY A 519 -10.00 1.44 -8.21
CA GLY A 519 -9.47 0.58 -9.27
C GLY A 519 -8.02 0.87 -9.68
N THR A 520 -7.36 1.89 -9.10
CA THR A 520 -5.96 2.19 -9.42
C THR A 520 -5.01 1.23 -8.70
N ASN A 521 -4.29 0.40 -9.45
CA ASN A 521 -3.34 -0.57 -8.91
C ASN A 521 -1.92 -0.07 -9.06
N ALA A 522 -1.08 -0.32 -8.05
CA ALA A 522 0.36 -0.08 -8.10
C ALA A 522 1.14 -1.33 -7.66
N HIS A 523 2.25 -1.60 -8.34
CA HIS A 523 3.19 -2.66 -7.98
C HIS A 523 4.62 -2.15 -8.12
N LEU A 524 5.46 -2.41 -7.12
CA LEU A 524 6.84 -1.92 -7.04
C LEU A 524 7.79 -3.07 -6.68
N VAL A 525 8.95 -3.13 -7.34
CA VAL A 525 9.98 -4.15 -7.10
C VAL A 525 11.18 -3.53 -6.39
N LEU A 526 11.53 -4.11 -5.23
CA LEU A 526 12.66 -3.76 -4.38
C LEU A 526 13.79 -4.80 -4.53
N GLU A 527 15.02 -4.32 -4.39
CA GLU A 527 16.24 -5.12 -4.38
C GLU A 527 17.12 -4.69 -3.20
N GLU A 528 17.87 -5.63 -2.62
CA GLU A 528 18.86 -5.33 -1.59
C GLU A 528 19.88 -4.28 -2.04
N ALA A 529 20.40 -3.52 -1.08
CA ALA A 529 21.45 -2.55 -1.35
C ALA A 529 22.72 -3.24 -1.92
N PRO A 530 23.42 -2.63 -2.88
CA PRO A 530 24.67 -3.18 -3.41
C PRO A 530 25.71 -3.43 -2.30
N ALA A 531 26.44 -4.54 -2.38
CA ALA A 531 27.50 -4.87 -1.44
C ALA A 531 28.49 -3.69 -1.28
N GLY A 532 28.79 -3.32 -0.03
CA GLY A 532 29.67 -2.19 0.30
C GLY A 532 28.99 -0.82 0.41
N ALA A 533 27.71 -0.68 0.06
CA ALA A 533 26.99 0.60 0.14
C ALA A 533 26.64 1.05 1.59
N GLY A 534 26.78 0.16 2.58
CA GLY A 534 26.56 0.44 4.01
C GLY A 534 27.81 0.44 4.88
N ALA A 535 28.99 0.15 4.30
CA ALA A 535 30.23 0.20 5.07
C ALA A 535 30.62 1.67 5.28
N ALA A 536 30.61 2.12 6.54
CA ALA A 536 31.41 3.29 6.90
C ALA A 536 32.84 3.06 6.37
N PRO A 537 33.52 4.07 5.80
CA PRO A 537 34.87 3.88 5.28
C PRO A 537 35.72 3.25 6.37
N SER A 538 36.22 2.03 6.12
CA SER A 538 37.12 1.31 7.03
C SER A 538 38.52 1.94 7.09
N GLY A 539 38.69 3.15 6.56
CA GLY A 539 39.83 4.02 6.78
C GLY A 539 39.74 4.71 8.13
N ARG A 540 39.74 3.94 9.23
CA ARG A 540 40.38 4.43 10.45
C ARG A 540 41.79 3.88 10.40
N ASP A 541 42.72 4.75 10.02
CA ASP A 541 44.11 4.58 10.39
C ASP A 541 44.16 4.20 11.87
N ALA A 542 45.00 3.22 12.20
CA ALA A 542 45.24 2.76 13.56
C ALA A 542 45.90 3.83 14.48
N ASP A 543 45.85 5.10 14.08
CA ASP A 543 46.42 6.28 14.76
C ASP A 543 45.40 7.03 15.64
N ALA A 544 44.18 6.51 15.85
CA ALA A 544 43.12 7.17 16.61
C ALA A 544 43.13 6.93 18.13
N GLU A 545 44.15 6.26 18.70
CA GLU A 545 44.30 6.17 20.15
C GLU A 545 44.82 7.50 20.72
N GLY A 546 43.91 8.30 21.32
CA GLY A 546 44.24 9.55 22.01
C GLY A 546 43.81 10.84 21.30
N ALA A 547 43.14 10.76 20.14
CA ALA A 547 42.60 11.94 19.46
C ALA A 547 41.37 12.50 20.20
N VAL A 548 41.40 13.81 20.53
CA VAL A 548 40.23 14.52 21.08
C VAL A 548 39.23 14.76 19.95
N VAL A 549 38.06 14.13 20.03
CA VAL A 549 36.98 14.27 19.03
C VAL A 549 35.93 15.26 19.55
N PRO A 550 35.69 16.40 18.89
CA PRO A 550 34.63 17.33 19.29
C PRO A 550 33.26 16.74 18.95
N TRP A 551 32.37 16.65 19.94
CA TRP A 551 30.96 16.28 19.75
C TRP A 551 30.11 17.54 19.74
N LEU A 552 29.72 17.98 18.54
CA LEU A 552 28.91 19.17 18.37
C LEU A 552 27.43 18.80 18.41
N VAL A 553 26.67 19.51 19.23
CA VAL A 553 25.23 19.31 19.39
C VAL A 553 24.51 20.65 19.31
N SER A 554 23.43 20.72 18.55
CA SER A 554 22.61 21.91 18.35
C SER A 554 21.12 21.59 18.44
N ALA A 555 20.33 22.61 18.74
CA ALA A 555 18.87 22.59 18.68
C ALA A 555 18.35 24.02 18.62
N ARG A 556 17.04 24.20 18.34
CA ARG A 556 16.42 25.53 18.28
C ARG A 556 16.10 26.15 19.64
N ASP A 557 16.08 25.35 20.71
CA ASP A 557 15.91 25.83 22.07
C ASP A 557 16.68 24.99 23.10
N ALA A 558 16.73 25.46 24.34
CA ALA A 558 17.50 24.85 25.42
C ALA A 558 16.96 23.48 25.87
N THR A 559 15.65 23.24 25.77
CA THR A 559 15.04 21.96 26.13
C THR A 559 15.36 20.92 25.06
N ALA A 560 15.19 21.26 23.79
CA ALA A 560 15.58 20.42 22.67
C ALA A 560 17.09 20.12 22.67
N LEU A 561 17.95 21.10 23.02
CA LEU A 561 19.41 20.89 23.12
C LEU A 561 19.75 19.85 24.20
N ARG A 562 19.12 19.93 25.37
CA ARG A 562 19.28 18.93 26.44
C ARG A 562 18.73 17.57 26.02
N GLY A 563 17.62 17.53 25.30
CA GLY A 563 17.05 16.29 24.76
C GLY A 563 18.01 15.61 23.79
N GLN A 564 18.56 16.37 22.84
CA GLN A 564 19.55 15.91 21.88
C GLN A 564 20.80 15.35 22.57
N ALA A 565 21.33 16.08 23.56
CA ALA A 565 22.52 15.68 24.30
C ALA A 565 22.33 14.44 25.20
N ARG A 566 21.09 14.07 25.54
CA ARG A 566 20.80 12.82 26.28
C ARG A 566 20.62 11.60 25.37
N ARG A 567 20.25 11.84 24.11
CA ARG A 567 19.97 10.78 23.13
C ARG A 567 21.25 10.20 22.54
N LEU A 568 22.26 11.05 22.36
CA LEU A 568 23.63 10.69 22.02
C LEU A 568 24.38 10.22 23.27
#